data_AF-A0A934BR36-F1
#
_entry.id   AF-A0A934BR36-F1
#
_cell.length_a   1.000
_cell.length_b   1.000
_cell.length_c   1.000
_cell.angle_alpha   90.00
_cell.angle_beta   90.00
_cell.angle_gamma   90.00
#
_symmetry.space_group_name_H-M   'P 1'
#
loop_
_entity.id
_entity.type
_entity.pdbx_description
1 polymer ?
#
loop_
_entity_poly.entity_id
_entity_poly.type
_entity_poly.pdbx_seq_one_letter_code
_entity_poly.pdbx_strand_id
1 'polypeptide(L)'
;SYDEAESSYLSAIEKSPSNGMFYNNLAWLYIYGRHDLNTAERFAKDAARLDPSRKYIYSDTLGVIYTYKNDFKTAEEVFKDALNAAPPEDASSLAHIYTHMIALYAKSGDEENLQKIREKLKGLSPANNTPYRIPHH
;
A
#
# COMPACT_ATOMS: atom_id res chain seq x y z
N SER A 1 9.30 -15.02 16.04
CA SER A 1 10.44 -14.39 15.32
C SER A 1 10.07 -14.15 13.86
N TYR A 2 10.91 -13.47 13.07
CA TYR A 2 10.68 -13.39 11.61
C TYR A 2 10.70 -14.77 10.94
N ASP A 3 11.49 -15.71 11.47
CA ASP A 3 11.54 -17.09 10.95
C ASP A 3 10.21 -17.85 11.18
N GLU A 4 9.58 -17.67 12.34
CA GLU A 4 8.26 -18.28 12.63
C GLU A 4 7.15 -17.68 11.77
N ALA A 5 7.19 -16.36 11.53
CA ALA A 5 6.24 -15.69 10.65
C ALA A 5 6.37 -16.18 9.22
N GLU A 6 7.61 -16.30 8.73
CA GLU A 6 7.91 -16.84 7.41
C GLU A 6 7.38 -18.27 7.25
N SER A 7 7.71 -19.15 8.19
CA SER A 7 7.23 -20.54 8.20
C SER A 7 5.70 -20.63 8.20
N SER A 8 5.04 -19.78 8.98
CA SER A 8 3.57 -19.72 9.04
C SER A 8 2.94 -19.31 7.72
N TYR A 9 3.49 -18.29 7.05
CA TYR A 9 2.99 -17.85 5.74
C TYR A 9 3.29 -18.87 4.64
N LEU A 10 4.45 -19.53 4.66
CA LEU A 10 4.78 -20.60 3.72
C LEU A 10 3.80 -21.78 3.87
N SER A 11 3.49 -22.23 5.09
CA SER A 11 2.48 -23.27 5.31
C SER A 11 1.07 -22.82 4.88
N ALA A 12 0.73 -21.55 5.02
CA ALA A 12 -0.54 -21.02 4.54
C ALA A 12 -0.63 -21.03 3.01
N ILE A 13 0.48 -20.74 2.31
CA ILE A 13 0.60 -20.84 0.85
C ILE A 13 0.42 -22.28 0.37
N GLU A 14 0.98 -23.27 1.06
CA GLU A 14 0.77 -24.68 0.72
C GLU A 14 -0.71 -25.08 0.73
N LYS A 15 -1.48 -24.52 1.66
CA LYS A 15 -2.93 -24.80 1.79
C LYS A 15 -3.78 -24.00 0.81
N SER A 16 -3.36 -22.78 0.48
CA SER A 16 -4.13 -21.83 -0.33
C SER A 16 -3.19 -21.03 -1.26
N PRO A 17 -2.65 -21.66 -2.32
CA PRO A 17 -1.59 -21.09 -3.14
C PRO A 17 -2.04 -19.92 -4.01
N SER A 18 -3.33 -19.71 -4.19
CA SER A 18 -3.88 -18.57 -4.95
C SER A 18 -4.20 -17.35 -4.08
N ASN A 19 -4.07 -17.44 -2.75
CA ASN A 19 -4.40 -16.31 -1.89
C ASN A 19 -3.23 -15.31 -1.84
N GLY A 20 -3.32 -14.27 -2.68
CA GLY A 20 -2.30 -13.23 -2.79
C GLY A 20 -1.93 -12.54 -1.47
N MET A 21 -2.82 -12.56 -0.46
CA MET A 21 -2.51 -11.98 0.85
C MET A 21 -1.34 -12.65 1.57
N PHE A 22 -1.16 -13.97 1.44
CA PHE A 22 -0.03 -14.64 2.10
C PHE A 22 1.30 -14.26 1.47
N TYR A 23 1.32 -14.13 0.14
CA TYR A 23 2.47 -13.60 -0.60
C TYR A 23 2.73 -12.14 -0.22
N ASN A 24 1.69 -11.32 -0.10
CA ASN A 24 1.86 -9.93 0.32
C ASN A 24 2.42 -9.79 1.74
N ASN A 25 1.98 -10.66 2.66
CA ASN A 25 2.51 -10.69 4.02
C ASN A 25 3.99 -11.10 4.04
N LEU A 26 4.39 -12.04 3.19
CA LEU A 26 5.82 -12.33 2.97
C LEU A 26 6.55 -11.11 2.40
N ALA A 27 5.96 -10.35 1.47
CA ALA A 27 6.58 -9.13 0.99
C ALA A 27 6.86 -8.13 2.14
N TRP A 28 5.88 -7.86 3.00
CA TRP A 28 6.05 -7.00 4.18
C TRP A 28 7.09 -7.53 5.18
N LEU A 29 7.10 -8.84 5.43
CA LEU A 29 8.11 -9.49 6.25
C LEU A 29 9.53 -9.26 5.69
N TYR A 30 9.69 -9.34 4.38
CA TYR A 30 10.97 -9.14 3.72
C TYR A 30 11.40 -7.67 3.67
N ILE A 31 10.46 -6.72 3.59
CA ILE A 31 10.73 -5.28 3.72
C ILE A 31 11.32 -4.96 5.10
N TYR A 32 10.62 -5.36 6.17
CA TYR A 32 10.93 -4.90 7.53
C TYR A 32 11.78 -5.86 8.34
N GLY A 33 11.65 -7.17 8.11
CA GLY A 33 12.33 -8.18 8.90
C GLY A 33 13.63 -8.68 8.31
N ARG A 34 13.72 -8.77 6.98
CA ARG A 34 14.92 -9.25 6.28
C ARG A 34 15.70 -8.15 5.57
N HIS A 35 15.06 -7.00 5.34
CA HIS A 35 15.61 -5.91 4.52
C HIS A 35 16.03 -6.35 3.11
N ASP A 36 15.38 -7.38 2.57
CA ASP A 36 15.61 -7.86 1.20
C ASP A 36 14.45 -7.44 0.30
N LEU A 37 14.64 -6.27 -0.30
CA LEU A 37 13.66 -5.62 -1.16
C LEU A 37 13.45 -6.35 -2.50
N ASN A 38 14.42 -7.15 -2.96
CA ASN A 38 14.28 -7.91 -4.20
C ASN A 38 13.35 -9.11 -4.00
N THR A 39 13.52 -9.81 -2.90
CA THR A 39 12.62 -10.92 -2.55
C THR A 39 11.23 -10.39 -2.19
N ALA A 40 11.13 -9.26 -1.48
CA ALA A 40 9.85 -8.61 -1.23
C ALA A 40 9.11 -8.27 -2.53
N GLU A 41 9.81 -7.72 -3.52
CA GLU A 41 9.22 -7.37 -4.82
C GLU A 41 8.66 -8.60 -5.55
N ARG A 42 9.40 -9.72 -5.53
CA ARG A 42 8.93 -10.98 -6.13
C ARG A 42 7.62 -11.44 -5.48
N PHE A 43 7.55 -11.43 -4.15
CA PHE A 43 6.35 -11.83 -3.43
C PHE A 43 5.15 -10.89 -3.71
N ALA A 44 5.35 -9.57 -3.73
CA ALA A 44 4.28 -8.64 -4.05
C ALA A 44 3.80 -8.76 -5.51
N LYS A 45 4.72 -9.03 -6.46
CA LYS A 45 4.37 -9.34 -7.86
C LYS A 45 3.59 -10.64 -7.99
N ASP A 46 3.97 -11.68 -7.26
CA ASP A 46 3.23 -12.94 -7.22
C ASP A 46 1.83 -12.74 -6.62
N ALA A 47 1.71 -11.95 -5.55
CA ALA A 47 0.40 -11.58 -4.98
C ALA A 47 -0.51 -10.94 -6.03
N ALA A 48 -0.01 -9.94 -6.77
CA ALA A 48 -0.73 -9.26 -7.83
C ALA A 48 -1.15 -10.17 -9.00
N ARG A 49 -0.33 -11.17 -9.32
CA ARG A 49 -0.60 -12.15 -10.37
C ARG A 49 -1.63 -13.20 -9.94
N LEU A 50 -1.53 -13.68 -8.71
CA LEU A 50 -2.38 -14.74 -8.16
C LEU A 50 -3.76 -14.23 -7.76
N ASP A 51 -3.85 -12.96 -7.37
CA ASP A 51 -5.11 -12.32 -7.01
C ASP A 51 -5.29 -10.95 -7.69
N PRO A 52 -5.73 -10.95 -8.96
CA PRO A 52 -5.97 -9.73 -9.71
C PRO A 52 -7.10 -8.86 -9.14
N SER A 53 -8.03 -9.46 -8.37
CA SER A 53 -9.20 -8.75 -7.83
C SER A 53 -8.82 -7.72 -6.76
N ARG A 54 -7.72 -7.97 -6.03
CA ARG A 54 -7.17 -7.09 -5.00
C ARG A 54 -5.84 -6.48 -5.42
N LYS A 55 -5.58 -6.40 -6.72
CA LYS A 55 -4.31 -5.91 -7.29
C LYS A 55 -3.88 -4.56 -6.72
N TYR A 56 -4.81 -3.65 -6.45
CA TYR A 56 -4.51 -2.34 -5.89
C TYR A 56 -3.79 -2.41 -4.52
N ILE A 57 -4.11 -3.41 -3.68
CA ILE A 57 -3.44 -3.65 -2.38
C ILE A 57 -1.98 -4.07 -2.59
N TYR A 58 -1.73 -4.90 -3.59
CA TYR A 58 -0.40 -5.40 -3.90
C TYR A 58 0.45 -4.35 -4.64
N SER A 59 -0.19 -3.53 -5.47
CA SER A 59 0.43 -2.33 -6.04
C SER A 59 0.85 -1.35 -4.95
N ASP A 60 0.01 -1.08 -3.94
CA ASP A 60 0.41 -0.25 -2.79
C ASP A 60 1.69 -0.78 -2.11
N THR A 61 1.75 -2.10 -1.88
CA THR A 61 2.95 -2.75 -1.33
C THR A 61 4.17 -2.62 -2.26
N LEU A 62 3.99 -2.74 -3.58
CA LEU A 62 5.06 -2.50 -4.56
C LEU A 62 5.56 -1.05 -4.53
N GLY A 63 4.66 -0.06 -4.39
CA GLY A 63 5.04 1.35 -4.24
C GLY A 63 5.92 1.58 -3.02
N VAL A 64 5.63 0.93 -1.90
CA VAL A 64 6.47 0.96 -0.69
C VAL A 64 7.84 0.34 -0.97
N ILE A 65 7.91 -0.80 -1.65
CA ILE A 65 9.17 -1.45 -2.00
C ILE A 65 10.04 -0.53 -2.87
N TYR A 66 9.49 0.08 -3.91
CA TYR A 66 10.23 1.01 -4.76
C TYR A 66 10.66 2.29 -4.01
N THR A 67 9.84 2.76 -3.06
CA THR A 67 10.21 3.86 -2.15
C THR A 67 11.44 3.49 -1.32
N TYR A 68 11.51 2.27 -0.79
CA TYR A 68 12.70 1.80 -0.06
C TYR A 68 13.92 1.63 -0.96
N LYS A 69 13.73 1.25 -2.23
CA LYS A 69 14.78 1.19 -3.25
C LYS A 69 15.26 2.56 -3.76
N ASN A 70 14.63 3.66 -3.32
CA ASN A 70 14.84 5.03 -3.82
C ASN A 70 14.49 5.21 -5.31
N ASP A 71 13.70 4.29 -5.88
CA ASP A 71 13.12 4.47 -7.21
C ASP A 71 11.79 5.21 -7.07
N PHE A 72 11.90 6.50 -6.79
CA PHE A 72 10.74 7.35 -6.46
C PHE A 72 9.78 7.52 -7.63
N LYS A 73 10.30 7.49 -8.86
CA LYS A 73 9.48 7.59 -10.07
C LYS A 73 8.59 6.35 -10.19
N THR A 74 9.17 5.15 -10.13
CA THR A 74 8.39 3.91 -10.20
C THR A 74 7.44 3.78 -9.02
N ALA A 75 7.86 4.18 -7.82
CA ALA A 75 6.99 4.20 -6.64
C ALA A 75 5.75 5.07 -6.86
N GLU A 76 5.93 6.28 -7.39
CA GLU A 76 4.82 7.20 -7.65
C GLU A 76 3.85 6.65 -8.70
N GLU A 77 4.36 6.13 -9.81
CA GLU A 77 3.54 5.51 -10.87
C GLU A 77 2.70 4.37 -10.30
N VAL A 78 3.32 3.49 -9.51
CA VAL A 78 2.65 2.34 -8.91
C VAL A 78 1.61 2.75 -7.85
N PHE A 79 1.88 3.76 -7.03
CA PHE A 79 0.88 4.28 -6.08
C PHE A 79 -0.31 4.94 -6.80
N LYS A 80 -0.07 5.66 -7.89
CA LYS A 80 -1.16 6.25 -8.70
C LYS A 80 -2.03 5.15 -9.31
N ASP A 81 -1.44 4.07 -9.80
CA ASP A 81 -2.17 2.91 -10.29
C ASP A 81 -2.98 2.23 -9.18
N ALA A 82 -2.39 2.06 -7.99
CA ALA A 82 -3.09 1.53 -6.81
C ALA A 82 -4.30 2.41 -6.44
N LEU A 83 -4.11 3.73 -6.41
CA LEU A 83 -5.15 4.69 -6.08
C LEU A 83 -6.29 4.68 -7.11
N ASN A 84 -5.97 4.61 -8.40
CA ASN A 84 -6.96 4.57 -9.48
C ASN A 84 -7.78 3.26 -9.49
N ALA A 85 -7.18 2.16 -9.03
CA ALA A 85 -7.82 0.85 -8.99
C ALA A 85 -8.53 0.55 -7.65
N ALA A 86 -8.27 1.32 -6.60
CA ALA A 86 -8.92 1.17 -5.31
C ALA A 86 -10.40 1.59 -5.38
N PRO A 87 -11.33 0.85 -4.74
CA PRO A 87 -12.72 1.26 -4.65
C PRO A 87 -12.85 2.63 -3.98
N PRO A 88 -13.55 3.62 -4.59
CA PRO A 88 -13.63 4.97 -4.03
C PRO A 88 -14.34 5.02 -2.66
N GLU A 89 -15.20 4.05 -2.36
CA GLU A 89 -15.87 3.89 -1.07
C GLU A 89 -15.00 3.25 0.02
N ASP A 90 -13.88 2.62 -0.35
CA ASP A 90 -12.94 2.02 0.60
C ASP A 90 -11.96 3.08 1.12
N ALA A 91 -12.49 3.95 1.99
CA ALA A 91 -11.72 5.02 2.62
C ALA A 91 -10.48 4.50 3.37
N SER A 92 -10.51 3.26 3.87
CA SER A 92 -9.38 2.65 4.56
C SER A 92 -8.22 2.37 3.60
N SER A 93 -8.50 1.73 2.47
CA SER A 93 -7.48 1.46 1.46
C SER A 93 -6.92 2.75 0.86
N LEU A 94 -7.78 3.73 0.56
CA LEU A 94 -7.34 5.03 0.07
C LEU A 94 -6.44 5.76 1.09
N ALA A 95 -6.78 5.70 2.38
CA ALA A 95 -5.98 6.30 3.44
C ALA A 95 -4.59 5.63 3.59
N HIS A 96 -4.51 4.30 3.45
CA HIS A 96 -3.23 3.58 3.44
C HIS A 96 -2.35 4.01 2.26
N ILE A 97 -2.91 4.06 1.05
CA ILE A 97 -2.17 4.49 -0.15
C ILE A 97 -1.64 5.91 0.03
N TYR A 98 -2.48 6.85 0.49
CA TYR A 98 -2.01 8.22 0.76
C TYR A 98 -0.94 8.30 1.85
N THR A 99 -1.01 7.46 2.87
CA THR A 99 0.02 7.40 3.92
C THR A 99 1.36 6.94 3.36
N HIS A 100 1.37 5.95 2.47
CA HIS A 100 2.58 5.50 1.82
C HIS A 100 3.11 6.52 0.80
N MET A 101 2.23 7.20 0.05
CA MET A 101 2.63 8.31 -0.82
C MET A 101 3.23 9.49 -0.03
N ILE A 102 2.74 9.77 1.19
CA ILE A 102 3.37 10.75 2.10
C ILE A 102 4.79 10.32 2.45
N ALA A 103 5.01 9.05 2.78
CA ALA A 103 6.35 8.53 3.06
C ALA A 103 7.28 8.61 1.82
N LEU A 104 6.74 8.32 0.63
CA LEU A 104 7.43 8.50 -0.65
C LEU A 104 7.89 9.94 -0.83
N TYR A 105 6.97 10.90 -0.82
CA TYR A 105 7.31 12.31 -1.10
C TYR A 105 8.18 12.94 -0.03
N ALA A 106 7.99 12.57 1.25
CA ALA A 106 8.88 12.98 2.32
C ALA A 106 10.31 12.45 2.12
N LYS A 107 10.46 11.22 1.64
CA LYS A 107 11.77 10.60 1.38
C LYS A 107 12.44 11.16 0.11
N SER A 108 11.66 11.48 -0.92
CA SER A 108 12.19 12.08 -2.16
C SER A 108 12.50 13.57 -2.02
N GLY A 109 11.98 14.25 -0.99
CA GLY A 109 12.09 15.70 -0.81
C GLY A 109 11.11 16.50 -1.66
N ASP A 110 10.07 15.88 -2.19
CA ASP A 110 9.04 16.54 -2.99
C ASP A 110 7.97 17.17 -2.08
N GLU A 111 8.29 18.34 -1.55
CA GLU A 111 7.42 19.05 -0.60
C GLU A 111 6.08 19.45 -1.22
N GLU A 112 6.06 19.75 -2.53
CA GLU A 112 4.84 20.15 -3.24
C GLU A 112 3.82 19.00 -3.24
N ASN A 113 4.23 17.81 -3.68
CA ASN A 113 3.34 16.66 -3.71
C ASN A 113 3.06 16.11 -2.31
N LEU A 114 4.01 16.18 -1.38
CA LEU A 114 3.79 15.85 0.03
C LEU A 114 2.61 16.65 0.60
N GLN A 115 2.58 17.96 0.39
CA GLN A 115 1.50 18.81 0.88
C GLN A 115 0.16 18.47 0.20
N LYS A 116 0.16 18.23 -1.12
CA LYS A 116 -1.05 17.80 -1.85
C LYS A 116 -1.65 16.51 -1.31
N ILE A 117 -0.83 15.48 -1.05
CA ILE A 117 -1.33 14.20 -0.53
C ILE A 117 -1.82 14.33 0.90
N ARG A 118 -1.16 15.13 1.75
CA ARG A 118 -1.65 15.40 3.12
C ARG A 118 -3.06 16.00 3.11
N GLU A 119 -3.32 16.95 2.22
CA GLU A 119 -4.67 17.53 2.09
C GLU A 119 -5.70 16.51 1.59
N LYS A 120 -5.33 15.65 0.63
CA LYS A 120 -6.20 14.54 0.19
C LYS A 120 -6.52 13.58 1.33
N LEU A 121 -5.54 13.18 2.14
CA LEU A 121 -5.74 12.29 3.29
C LEU A 121 -6.63 12.92 4.37
N LYS A 122 -6.44 14.21 4.67
CA LYS A 122 -7.33 14.96 5.57
C LYS A 122 -8.76 14.97 5.04
N GLY A 123 -8.95 15.15 3.73
CA GLY A 123 -10.26 15.11 3.08
C GLY A 123 -11.01 13.79 3.22
N LEU A 124 -10.29 12.66 3.37
CA LEU A 124 -10.90 11.34 3.62
C LEU A 124 -11.35 11.13 5.06
N SER A 125 -10.79 11.85 6.03
CA SER A 125 -11.13 11.67 7.45
C SER A 125 -12.58 12.07 7.72
N PRO A 126 -13.38 11.29 8.48
CA PRO A 126 -14.79 11.58 8.75
C PRO A 126 -15.03 12.93 9.44
N ALA A 127 -14.01 13.56 10.04
CA ALA A 127 -14.09 14.91 10.60
C ALA A 127 -14.40 16.00 9.54
N ASN A 128 -14.01 15.78 8.28
CA ASN A 128 -14.32 16.68 7.16
C ASN A 128 -15.62 16.32 6.43
N ASN A 129 -16.25 15.20 6.79
CA ASN A 129 -17.55 14.78 6.29
C ASN A 129 -18.64 15.09 7.32
N THR A 130 -18.59 16.27 7.94
CA THR A 130 -19.79 16.81 8.59
C THR A 130 -20.75 17.18 7.45
N PRO A 131 -21.88 16.47 7.27
CA PRO A 131 -22.88 16.96 6.36
C PRO A 131 -23.31 18.33 6.87
N TYR A 132 -23.26 19.31 5.98
CA TYR A 132 -23.72 20.68 6.16
C TYR A 132 -24.81 20.79 7.24
N ARG A 133 -24.51 21.59 8.25
CA ARG A 133 -25.45 22.11 9.24
C ARG A 133 -26.59 22.81 8.49
N ILE A 134 -27.79 22.23 8.51
CA ILE A 134 -28.98 22.89 7.97
C ILE A 134 -29.28 24.10 8.89
N PRO A 135 -29.53 25.32 8.37
CA PRO A 135 -29.91 26.46 9.18
C PRO A 135 -31.29 26.26 9.80
N HIS A 136 -31.47 26.79 11.00
CA HIS A 136 -32.71 26.79 11.77
C HIS A 136 -33.90 27.40 11.01
N HIS A 137 -35.09 26.82 11.24
CA HIS A 137 -36.30 27.58 11.55
C HIS A 137 -37.07 26.89 12.68
#